data_AF-A0A811RW15-F1
#
_entry.id   AF-A0A811RW15-F1
#
_cell.length_a   1.000
_cell.length_b   1.000
_cell.length_c   1.000
_cell.angle_alpha   90.00
_cell.angle_beta   90.00
_cell.angle_gamma   90.00
#
_symmetry.space_group_name_H-M   'P 1'
#
loop_
_entity.id
_entity.type
_entity.pdbx_description
1 polymer ?
#
loop_
_entity_poly.entity_id
_entity_poly.type
_entity_poly.pdbx_seq_one_letter_code
_entity_poly.pdbx_strand_id
1 'polypeptide(L)'
;MAAPGSLGLLHAPSFGAAKCQPMASWASARRAPRALFAVRASAADAANKDAVLRAFRENRALKIISGLQNFDRSSVASVVTAADKGGATHVDIACDKDLVKVAMDLTNLPICVSSVDPSAFHSAVEAGAKMVEIGNYDSFYEMGIEFSSEQILKLARETRKMLPDITLSVTVPHTLSLPDQMRLAELLEEEGADIIQTEGGKCSSPTKPGVLGLIEKATPTLAAAYSISRAVSIPVMCSSGLSSVTAPMAVTAGAAGVGVGSAINKLNDVVAMIAEVRSIAQAMGLSPRIVSENLRTVRH
;
A
#
# COMPACT_ATOMS: atom_id res chain seq x y z
N MET A 1 -18.61 41.00 -51.79
CA MET A 1 -17.71 41.70 -52.73
C MET A 1 -16.28 41.35 -52.37
N ALA A 2 -15.49 40.98 -53.39
CA ALA A 2 -14.03 40.85 -53.47
C ALA A 2 -13.27 39.85 -52.54
N ALA A 3 -12.88 38.71 -53.13
CA ALA A 3 -11.50 38.18 -53.05
C ALA A 3 -10.62 38.93 -54.10
N PRO A 4 -9.32 38.66 -54.37
CA PRO A 4 -8.40 37.59 -53.89
C PRO A 4 -6.90 38.02 -53.72
N GLY A 5 -6.00 37.05 -53.49
CA GLY A 5 -4.56 37.09 -53.83
C GLY A 5 -3.65 36.61 -52.68
N SER A 6 -2.49 35.99 -52.86
CA SER A 6 -1.78 35.36 -53.98
C SER A 6 -0.48 34.77 -53.40
N LEU A 7 -0.08 33.58 -53.88
CA LEU A 7 1.27 32.98 -53.98
C LEU A 7 2.42 33.35 -53.01
N GLY A 8 3.07 32.30 -52.49
CA GLY A 8 4.43 32.34 -51.95
C GLY A 8 5.06 30.95 -51.82
N LEU A 9 5.44 30.35 -52.96
CA LEU A 9 6.38 29.22 -53.04
C LEU A 9 7.80 29.75 -52.84
N LEU A 10 8.58 29.20 -51.91
CA LEU A 10 10.04 29.35 -51.90
C LEU A 10 10.71 27.98 -51.76
N HIS A 11 11.50 27.67 -52.78
CA HIS A 11 12.41 26.54 -52.91
C HIS A 11 13.70 26.76 -52.11
N ALA A 12 14.22 25.65 -51.59
CA ALA A 12 15.56 25.20 -51.18
C ALA A 12 16.81 26.12 -51.38
N PRO A 13 17.92 25.85 -50.65
CA PRO A 13 18.84 24.82 -51.15
C PRO A 13 19.51 23.93 -50.09
N SER A 14 19.81 22.71 -50.52
CA SER A 14 20.78 21.78 -49.95
C SER A 14 22.23 22.24 -50.20
N PHE A 15 23.08 22.13 -49.20
CA PHE A 15 24.53 21.99 -49.29
C PHE A 15 24.89 20.98 -48.19
N GLY A 16 25.69 19.93 -48.36
CA GLY A 16 26.87 19.75 -49.19
C GLY A 16 27.95 19.17 -48.26
N ALA A 17 28.35 17.94 -48.50
CA ALA A 17 29.20 17.14 -47.62
C ALA A 17 30.56 17.80 -47.27
N ALA A 18 30.96 17.72 -46.00
CA ALA A 18 32.31 18.03 -45.54
C ALA A 18 32.96 16.79 -44.91
N LYS A 19 34.21 16.58 -45.32
CA LYS A 19 35.04 15.38 -45.17
C LYS A 19 35.48 15.12 -43.73
N CYS A 20 35.61 13.82 -43.45
CA CYS A 20 36.25 13.26 -42.26
C CYS A 20 37.70 13.72 -42.10
N GLN A 21 38.09 14.05 -40.88
CA GLN A 21 39.46 13.92 -40.36
C GLN A 21 39.40 13.24 -38.99
N PRO A 22 40.29 12.28 -38.67
CA PRO A 22 40.20 11.54 -37.41
C PRO A 22 40.90 12.31 -36.29
N MET A 23 40.18 12.66 -35.23
CA MET A 23 40.77 13.14 -33.98
C MET A 23 41.11 11.96 -33.06
N ALA A 24 42.35 12.04 -32.57
CA ALA A 24 43.04 11.27 -31.53
C ALA A 24 42.19 10.38 -30.59
N SER A 25 42.65 9.13 -30.46
CA SER A 25 42.22 8.14 -29.48
C SER A 25 42.32 8.67 -28.04
N TRP A 26 41.19 8.84 -27.38
CA TRP A 26 41.14 8.95 -25.92
C TRP A 26 41.25 7.56 -25.31
N ALA A 27 42.31 7.34 -24.54
CA ALA A 27 42.53 6.12 -23.79
C ALA A 27 41.36 5.91 -22.79
N SER A 28 40.67 4.78 -22.96
CA SER A 28 39.70 4.25 -22.00
C SER A 28 40.43 3.96 -20.67
N ALA A 29 40.22 4.84 -19.69
CA ALA A 29 40.54 4.53 -18.30
C ALA A 29 39.61 3.39 -17.85
N ARG A 30 40.14 2.17 -17.80
CA ARG A 30 39.47 1.01 -17.24
C ARG A 30 39.13 1.29 -15.77
N ARG A 31 37.88 1.65 -15.52
CA ARG A 31 37.32 1.72 -14.17
C ARG A 31 37.24 0.29 -13.64
N ALA A 32 38.02 -0.01 -12.61
CA ALA A 32 37.95 -1.29 -11.92
C ALA A 32 36.50 -1.53 -11.44
N PRO A 33 35.96 -2.76 -11.53
CA PRO A 33 34.62 -3.04 -11.06
C PRO A 33 34.60 -2.85 -9.54
N ARG A 34 33.84 -1.86 -9.06
CA ARG A 34 33.45 -1.79 -7.66
C ARG A 34 32.69 -3.06 -7.35
N ALA A 35 33.20 -3.87 -6.43
CA ALA A 35 32.46 -4.98 -5.86
C ALA A 35 31.19 -4.43 -5.23
N LEU A 36 30.07 -4.54 -5.96
CA LEU A 36 28.74 -4.42 -5.38
C LEU A 36 28.58 -5.66 -4.50
N PHE A 37 28.74 -5.47 -3.19
CA PHE A 37 28.23 -6.43 -2.21
C PHE A 37 26.71 -6.40 -2.30
N ALA A 38 26.15 -7.12 -3.28
CA ALA A 38 24.75 -7.50 -3.26
C ALA A 38 24.60 -8.52 -2.14
N VAL A 39 24.06 -8.08 -1.00
CA VAL A 39 23.55 -8.99 0.01
C VAL A 39 22.46 -9.81 -0.68
N ARG A 40 22.72 -11.10 -0.92
CA ARG A 40 21.70 -11.99 -1.49
C ARG A 40 20.64 -12.20 -0.42
N ALA A 41 19.39 -11.85 -0.75
CA ALA A 41 18.23 -12.22 0.03
C ALA A 41 18.30 -13.72 0.38
N SER A 42 18.09 -14.08 1.65
CA SER A 42 18.10 -15.49 2.01
C SER A 42 16.85 -16.18 1.42
N ALA A 43 16.92 -17.49 1.19
CA ALA A 43 15.75 -18.25 0.74
C ALA A 43 14.57 -18.15 1.73
N ALA A 44 14.86 -17.94 3.02
CA ALA A 44 13.84 -17.71 4.05
C ALA A 44 13.15 -16.35 3.89
N ASP A 45 13.90 -15.30 3.53
CA ASP A 45 13.33 -13.96 3.31
C ASP A 45 12.43 -13.94 2.07
N ALA A 46 12.86 -14.60 0.99
CA ALA A 46 12.04 -14.78 -0.20
C ALA A 46 10.74 -15.55 0.10
N ALA A 47 10.82 -16.62 0.88
CA ALA A 47 9.65 -17.39 1.28
C ALA A 47 8.69 -16.58 2.18
N ASN A 48 9.23 -15.75 3.07
CA ASN A 48 8.44 -14.84 3.90
C ASN A 48 7.69 -13.81 3.05
N LYS A 49 8.40 -13.17 2.11
CA LYS A 49 7.83 -12.19 1.19
C LYS A 49 6.72 -12.80 0.33
N ASP A 50 6.94 -14.00 -0.18
CA ASP A 50 5.92 -14.75 -0.94
C ASP A 50 4.69 -15.11 -0.11
N ALA A 51 4.86 -15.44 1.16
CA ALA A 51 3.75 -15.74 2.06
C ALA A 51 2.88 -14.50 2.33
N VAL A 52 3.49 -13.34 2.52
CA VAL A 52 2.78 -12.04 2.66
C VAL A 52 2.01 -11.71 1.38
N LEU A 53 2.69 -11.78 0.22
CA LEU A 53 2.11 -11.37 -1.05
C LEU A 53 1.08 -12.35 -1.62
N ARG A 54 0.96 -13.58 -1.09
CA ARG A 54 0.05 -14.60 -1.60
C ARG A 54 -1.39 -14.10 -1.70
N ALA A 55 -1.93 -13.51 -0.63
CA ALA A 55 -3.31 -13.05 -0.63
C ALA A 55 -3.56 -11.91 -1.64
N PHE A 56 -2.56 -11.08 -1.89
CA PHE A 56 -2.62 -10.01 -2.90
C PHE A 56 -2.63 -10.59 -4.31
N ARG A 57 -1.75 -11.57 -4.60
CA ARG A 57 -1.71 -12.25 -5.92
C ARG A 57 -3.02 -12.98 -6.25
N GLU A 58 -3.74 -13.40 -5.21
CA GLU A 58 -5.04 -14.08 -5.32
C GLU A 58 -6.24 -13.10 -5.25
N ASN A 59 -6.00 -11.79 -5.29
CA ASN A 59 -6.99 -10.72 -5.18
C ASN A 59 -7.93 -10.84 -3.97
N ARG A 60 -7.39 -11.34 -2.85
CA ARG A 60 -8.14 -11.70 -1.65
C ARG A 60 -7.56 -11.09 -0.38
N ALA A 61 -6.67 -10.11 -0.50
CA ALA A 61 -6.07 -9.52 0.69
C ALA A 61 -7.08 -8.67 1.46
N LEU A 62 -7.22 -8.92 2.76
CA LEU A 62 -8.01 -8.14 3.70
C LEU A 62 -7.10 -7.77 4.87
N LYS A 63 -6.68 -6.50 4.89
CA LYS A 63 -5.81 -5.94 5.93
C LYS A 63 -6.65 -5.14 6.93
N ILE A 64 -6.62 -5.54 8.20
CA ILE A 64 -7.32 -4.80 9.26
C ILE A 64 -6.34 -3.86 9.95
N ILE A 65 -6.69 -2.57 10.00
CA ILE A 65 -5.78 -1.48 10.37
C ILE A 65 -6.17 -0.89 11.73
N SER A 66 -5.33 -1.05 12.75
CA SER A 66 -5.58 -0.48 14.09
C SER A 66 -5.38 1.04 14.16
N GLY A 67 -4.60 1.58 13.22
CA GLY A 67 -4.28 3.01 13.09
C GLY A 67 -2.83 3.31 13.44
N LEU A 68 -2.19 4.17 12.62
CA LEU A 68 -0.77 4.50 12.75
C LEU A 68 -0.40 5.18 14.08
N GLN A 69 -1.32 5.96 14.64
CA GLN A 69 -1.13 6.65 15.92
C GLN A 69 -1.74 5.90 17.12
N ASN A 70 -2.15 4.64 16.94
CA ASN A 70 -2.74 3.84 18.02
C ASN A 70 -1.67 3.00 18.72
N PHE A 71 -1.19 3.51 19.85
CA PHE A 71 -0.23 2.82 20.72
C PHE A 71 -0.88 2.19 21.97
N ASP A 72 -2.21 2.15 22.04
CA ASP A 72 -2.92 1.49 23.13
C ASP A 72 -2.89 -0.02 22.94
N ARG A 73 -2.15 -0.73 23.81
CA ARG A 73 -2.01 -2.18 23.77
C ARG A 73 -3.34 -2.93 23.80
N SER A 74 -4.31 -2.46 24.59
CA SER A 74 -5.61 -3.11 24.73
C SER A 74 -6.48 -2.94 23.48
N SER A 75 -6.44 -1.74 22.90
CA SER A 75 -7.09 -1.43 21.62
C SER A 75 -6.49 -2.27 20.49
N VAL A 76 -5.16 -2.29 20.38
CA VAL A 76 -4.43 -3.08 19.37
C VAL A 76 -4.73 -4.58 19.53
N ALA A 77 -4.68 -5.13 20.76
CA ALA A 77 -5.02 -6.52 21.01
C ALA A 77 -6.45 -6.88 20.57
N SER A 78 -7.40 -5.96 20.78
CA SER A 78 -8.79 -6.12 20.35
C SER A 78 -8.90 -6.16 18.81
N VAL A 79 -8.22 -5.26 18.11
CA VAL A 79 -8.18 -5.22 16.64
C VAL A 79 -7.51 -6.46 16.06
N VAL A 80 -6.38 -6.88 16.62
CA VAL A 80 -5.66 -8.10 16.19
C VAL A 80 -6.53 -9.34 16.38
N THR A 81 -7.18 -9.46 17.55
CA THR A 81 -8.12 -10.56 17.83
C THR A 81 -9.28 -10.57 16.83
N ALA A 82 -9.83 -9.41 16.51
CA ALA A 82 -10.89 -9.27 15.53
C ALA A 82 -10.45 -9.64 14.11
N ALA A 83 -9.26 -9.22 13.71
CA ALA A 83 -8.66 -9.57 12.43
C ALA A 83 -8.51 -11.10 12.28
N ASP A 84 -7.90 -11.74 13.28
CA ASP A 84 -7.63 -13.19 13.26
C ASP A 84 -8.93 -14.02 13.22
N LYS A 85 -9.86 -13.75 14.15
CA LYS A 85 -11.12 -14.51 14.27
C LYS A 85 -12.17 -14.12 13.22
N GLY A 86 -12.04 -12.95 12.63
CA GLY A 86 -12.89 -12.45 11.56
C GLY A 86 -12.52 -12.98 10.17
N GLY A 87 -11.31 -13.53 10.01
CA GLY A 87 -10.84 -14.07 8.73
C GLY A 87 -10.10 -13.06 7.85
N ALA A 88 -9.48 -12.05 8.47
CA ALA A 88 -8.53 -11.19 7.77
C ALA A 88 -7.33 -11.99 7.27
N THR A 89 -6.61 -11.43 6.30
CA THR A 89 -5.35 -12.02 5.81
C THR A 89 -4.13 -11.31 6.39
N HIS A 90 -4.27 -10.05 6.83
CA HIS A 90 -3.21 -9.23 7.39
C HIS A 90 -3.74 -8.38 8.53
N VAL A 91 -2.85 -8.01 9.45
CA VAL A 91 -3.11 -6.96 10.44
C VAL A 91 -2.08 -5.85 10.27
N ASP A 92 -2.49 -4.61 10.49
CA ASP A 92 -1.65 -3.42 10.39
C ASP A 92 -1.76 -2.59 11.66
N ILE A 93 -0.61 -2.34 12.28
CA ILE A 93 -0.49 -1.70 13.59
C ILE A 93 0.52 -0.55 13.53
N ALA A 94 0.49 0.33 14.53
CA ALA A 94 1.53 1.34 14.71
C ALA A 94 2.92 0.69 14.81
N CYS A 95 3.94 1.33 14.25
CA CYS A 95 5.31 0.82 14.27
C CYS A 95 5.93 0.93 15.67
N ASP A 96 5.71 -0.11 16.48
CA ASP A 96 6.29 -0.27 17.81
C ASP A 96 6.63 -1.74 18.09
N LYS A 97 7.82 -1.99 18.60
CA LYS A 97 8.34 -3.34 18.86
C LYS A 97 7.50 -4.13 19.86
N ASP A 98 6.90 -3.47 20.85
CA ASP A 98 6.15 -4.15 21.89
C ASP A 98 4.72 -4.47 21.41
N LEU A 99 4.14 -3.61 20.58
CA LEU A 99 2.88 -3.91 19.89
C LEU A 99 3.03 -5.10 18.93
N VAL A 100 4.15 -5.19 18.21
CA VAL A 100 4.44 -6.37 17.36
C VAL A 100 4.45 -7.65 18.20
N LYS A 101 5.11 -7.65 19.37
CA LYS A 101 5.11 -8.83 20.26
C LYS A 101 3.71 -9.20 20.74
N VAL A 102 2.93 -8.21 21.16
CA VAL A 102 1.52 -8.42 21.55
C VAL A 102 0.73 -9.04 20.38
N ALA A 103 0.91 -8.55 19.16
CA ALA A 103 0.22 -9.11 18.00
C ALA A 103 0.66 -10.54 17.69
N MET A 104 1.97 -10.83 17.76
CA MET A 104 2.53 -12.17 17.56
C MET A 104 1.98 -13.21 18.56
N ASP A 105 1.70 -12.79 19.80
CA ASP A 105 1.11 -13.67 20.82
C ASP A 105 -0.38 -13.99 20.53
N LEU A 106 -1.06 -13.18 19.72
CA LEU A 106 -2.50 -13.26 19.47
C LEU A 106 -2.86 -13.83 18.10
N THR A 107 -1.98 -13.75 17.11
CA THR A 107 -2.27 -14.18 15.74
C THR A 107 -1.05 -14.74 15.00
N ASN A 108 -1.34 -15.60 14.01
CA ASN A 108 -0.36 -16.05 13.01
C ASN A 108 -0.50 -15.29 11.68
N LEU A 109 -1.36 -14.27 11.61
CA LEU A 109 -1.47 -13.42 10.42
C LEU A 109 -0.18 -12.61 10.23
N PRO A 110 0.26 -12.38 8.99
CA PRO A 110 1.33 -11.43 8.71
C PRO A 110 1.04 -10.05 9.31
N ILE A 111 1.98 -9.56 10.11
CA ILE A 111 1.91 -8.25 10.76
C ILE A 111 2.58 -7.22 9.86
N CYS A 112 1.80 -6.23 9.46
CA CYS A 112 2.24 -4.98 8.87
C CYS A 112 2.42 -3.93 9.99
N VAL A 113 3.49 -3.15 9.90
CA VAL A 113 3.70 -1.98 10.76
C VAL A 113 3.75 -0.72 9.93
N SER A 114 3.05 0.32 10.39
CA SER A 114 2.93 1.60 9.67
C SER A 114 3.71 2.72 10.37
N SER A 115 4.48 3.48 9.60
CA SER A 115 5.24 4.65 10.08
C SER A 115 5.52 5.64 8.93
N VAL A 116 5.82 6.90 9.27
CA VAL A 116 6.41 7.88 8.33
C VAL A 116 7.90 8.12 8.59
N ASP A 117 8.48 7.40 9.58
CA ASP A 117 9.90 7.38 9.89
C ASP A 117 10.50 6.01 9.53
N PRO A 118 11.33 5.94 8.47
CA PRO A 118 11.99 4.72 8.03
C PRO A 118 12.87 4.05 9.10
N SER A 119 13.45 4.83 10.01
CA SER A 119 14.38 4.30 11.02
C SER A 119 13.66 3.48 12.11
N ALA A 120 12.36 3.76 12.34
CA ALA A 120 11.56 3.04 13.33
C ALA A 120 11.35 1.56 12.95
N PHE A 121 11.32 1.24 11.66
CA PHE A 121 10.97 -0.10 11.17
C PHE A 121 11.94 -1.20 11.60
N HIS A 122 13.22 -0.89 11.80
CA HIS A 122 14.23 -1.91 12.12
C HIS A 122 13.83 -2.73 13.36
N SER A 123 13.49 -2.03 14.45
CA SER A 123 13.11 -2.67 15.71
C SER A 123 11.82 -3.48 15.62
N ALA A 124 10.87 -3.05 14.77
CA ALA A 124 9.60 -3.74 14.56
C ALA A 124 9.76 -4.99 13.70
N VAL A 125 10.62 -4.93 12.67
CA VAL A 125 10.97 -6.09 11.83
C VAL A 125 11.73 -7.13 12.64
N GLU A 126 12.70 -6.71 13.46
CA GLU A 126 13.40 -7.62 14.40
C GLU A 126 12.45 -8.28 15.39
N ALA A 127 11.39 -7.58 15.81
CA ALA A 127 10.37 -8.13 16.69
C ALA A 127 9.41 -9.12 15.99
N GLY A 128 9.41 -9.18 14.66
CA GLY A 128 8.67 -10.18 13.88
C GLY A 128 7.76 -9.62 12.78
N ALA A 129 7.68 -8.29 12.60
CA ALA A 129 6.88 -7.71 11.53
C ALA A 129 7.37 -8.21 10.15
N LYS A 130 6.42 -8.56 9.27
CA LYS A 130 6.70 -9.17 7.95
C LYS A 130 6.42 -8.23 6.79
N MET A 131 5.82 -7.09 7.09
CA MET A 131 5.47 -6.06 6.13
C MET A 131 5.63 -4.70 6.81
N VAL A 132 6.08 -3.71 6.04
CA VAL A 132 6.15 -2.32 6.50
C VAL A 132 5.33 -1.45 5.56
N GLU A 133 4.67 -0.44 6.12
CA GLU A 133 3.95 0.56 5.36
C GLU A 133 4.50 1.96 5.65
N ILE A 134 4.84 2.68 4.58
CA ILE A 134 5.00 4.14 4.61
C ILE A 134 3.66 4.75 4.25
N GLY A 135 2.95 5.32 5.21
CA GLY A 135 1.60 5.77 4.89
C GLY A 135 0.70 6.12 6.06
N ASN A 136 -0.60 6.08 5.77
CA ASN A 136 -1.68 6.52 6.65
C ASN A 136 -1.52 7.99 7.09
N TYR A 137 -1.53 8.89 6.12
CA TYR A 137 -1.21 10.31 6.33
C TYR A 137 -2.38 11.08 6.95
N ASP A 138 -3.59 10.51 6.95
CA ASP A 138 -4.80 11.15 7.46
C ASP A 138 -4.64 11.82 8.85
N SER A 139 -3.97 11.18 9.81
CA SER A 139 -3.73 11.78 11.14
C SER A 139 -2.74 12.96 11.12
N PHE A 140 -1.86 13.02 10.14
CA PHE A 140 -0.90 14.11 9.96
C PHE A 140 -1.55 15.32 9.29
N TYR A 141 -2.48 15.11 8.36
CA TYR A 141 -3.27 16.20 7.76
C TYR A 141 -4.09 16.96 8.81
N GLU A 142 -4.64 16.25 9.80
CA GLU A 142 -5.32 16.87 10.96
C GLU A 142 -4.39 17.78 11.77
N MET A 143 -3.07 17.55 11.70
CA MET A 143 -2.02 18.36 12.33
C MET A 143 -1.45 19.44 11.38
N GLY A 144 -1.99 19.58 10.17
CA GLY A 144 -1.49 20.50 9.15
C GLY A 144 -0.19 20.07 8.48
N ILE A 145 0.18 18.78 8.59
CA ILE A 145 1.38 18.21 7.96
C ILE A 145 0.95 17.51 6.68
N GLU A 146 1.45 18.00 5.54
CA GLU A 146 1.25 17.39 4.23
C GLU A 146 2.53 16.67 3.75
N PHE A 147 2.35 15.70 2.85
CA PHE A 147 3.43 14.92 2.27
C PHE A 147 3.45 15.11 0.76
N SER A 148 4.56 15.64 0.23
CA SER A 148 4.78 15.76 -1.21
C SER A 148 5.22 14.44 -1.84
N SER A 149 5.02 14.30 -3.15
CA SER A 149 5.49 13.14 -3.92
C SER A 149 6.99 12.88 -3.72
N GLU A 150 7.81 13.94 -3.71
CA GLU A 150 9.27 13.85 -3.52
C GLU A 150 9.63 13.35 -2.12
N GLN A 151 8.90 13.80 -1.10
CA GLN A 151 9.10 13.33 0.28
C GLN A 151 8.77 11.84 0.38
N ILE A 152 7.64 11.40 -0.18
CA ILE A 152 7.22 10.00 -0.14
C ILE A 152 8.23 9.11 -0.89
N LEU A 153 8.71 9.54 -2.06
CA LEU A 153 9.76 8.82 -2.81
C LEU A 153 11.07 8.72 -2.00
N LYS A 154 11.45 9.78 -1.30
CA LYS A 154 12.62 9.76 -0.41
C LYS A 154 12.44 8.73 0.71
N LEU A 155 11.29 8.72 1.37
CA LEU A 155 10.99 7.75 2.43
C LEU A 155 11.02 6.31 1.90
N ALA A 156 10.46 6.07 0.72
CA ALA A 156 10.47 4.76 0.06
C ALA A 156 11.90 4.29 -0.23
N ARG A 157 12.73 5.15 -0.83
CA ARG A 157 14.16 4.88 -1.08
C ARG A 157 14.92 4.54 0.18
N GLU A 158 14.75 5.35 1.22
CA GLU A 158 15.44 5.16 2.50
C GLU A 158 15.02 3.83 3.15
N THR A 159 13.72 3.55 3.17
CA THR A 159 13.18 2.29 3.72
C THR A 159 13.68 1.08 2.94
N ARG A 160 13.61 1.11 1.60
CA ARG A 160 14.09 0.00 0.76
C ARG A 160 15.59 -0.22 0.89
N LYS A 161 16.38 0.85 1.05
CA LYS A 161 17.83 0.73 1.30
C LYS A 161 18.13 0.06 2.65
N MET A 162 17.34 0.34 3.68
CA MET A 162 17.51 -0.24 5.02
C MET A 162 16.98 -1.67 5.12
N LEU A 163 15.87 -1.95 4.43
CA LEU A 163 15.16 -3.22 4.49
C LEU A 163 14.96 -3.75 3.04
N PRO A 164 16.02 -4.27 2.39
CA PRO A 164 15.97 -4.66 0.98
C PRO A 164 14.95 -5.77 0.69
N ASP A 165 14.72 -6.68 1.63
CA ASP A 165 13.95 -7.89 1.40
C ASP A 165 12.55 -7.89 2.06
N ILE A 166 12.23 -6.89 2.88
CA ILE A 166 10.92 -6.79 3.52
C ILE A 166 9.84 -6.42 2.48
N THR A 167 8.61 -6.89 2.68
CA THR A 167 7.47 -6.40 1.89
C THR A 167 7.20 -4.94 2.23
N LEU A 168 7.32 -4.05 1.25
CA LEU A 168 7.08 -2.61 1.39
C LEU A 168 5.76 -2.21 0.75
N SER A 169 4.84 -1.69 1.55
CA SER A 169 3.66 -0.97 1.07
C SER A 169 3.91 0.53 1.15
N VAL A 170 3.48 1.28 0.15
CA VAL A 170 3.52 2.74 0.19
C VAL A 170 2.15 3.30 -0.11
N THR A 171 1.66 4.17 0.79
CA THR A 171 0.39 4.86 0.59
C THR A 171 0.58 6.05 -0.34
N VAL A 172 -0.31 6.17 -1.32
CA VAL A 172 -0.43 7.32 -2.22
C VAL A 172 -1.48 8.27 -1.66
N PRO A 173 -1.12 9.54 -1.38
CA PRO A 173 -1.99 10.47 -0.66
C PRO A 173 -3.15 10.94 -1.52
N HIS A 174 -4.33 11.05 -0.91
CA HIS A 174 -5.56 11.47 -1.60
C HIS A 174 -5.59 12.96 -1.97
N THR A 175 -4.66 13.75 -1.44
CA THR A 175 -4.52 15.18 -1.73
C THR A 175 -4.01 15.47 -3.13
N LEU A 176 -3.39 14.47 -3.79
CA LEU A 176 -2.93 14.56 -5.17
C LEU A 176 -4.08 14.34 -6.15
N SER A 177 -3.96 14.94 -7.34
CA SER A 177 -4.87 14.64 -8.45
C SER A 177 -4.71 13.18 -8.90
N LEU A 178 -5.75 12.55 -9.47
CA LEU A 178 -5.66 11.16 -9.93
C LEU A 178 -4.47 10.92 -10.90
N PRO A 179 -4.19 11.79 -11.89
CA PRO A 179 -2.99 11.66 -12.72
C PRO A 179 -1.68 11.70 -11.92
N ASP A 180 -1.59 12.57 -10.92
CA ASP A 180 -0.38 12.67 -10.07
C ASP A 180 -0.25 11.46 -9.13
N GLN A 181 -1.37 10.91 -8.66
CA GLN A 181 -1.39 9.66 -7.90
C GLN A 181 -0.87 8.48 -8.73
N MET A 182 -1.30 8.37 -9.99
CA MET A 182 -0.79 7.36 -10.92
C MET A 182 0.71 7.52 -11.15
N ARG A 183 1.16 8.75 -11.44
CA ARG A 183 2.57 9.05 -11.66
C ARG A 183 3.44 8.73 -10.44
N LEU A 184 2.96 9.07 -9.24
CA LEU A 184 3.66 8.73 -8.02
C LEU A 184 3.73 7.21 -7.82
N ALA A 185 2.65 6.48 -8.11
CA ALA A 185 2.62 5.02 -8.01
C ALA A 185 3.63 4.34 -8.94
N GLU A 186 3.73 4.79 -10.20
CA GLU A 186 4.74 4.31 -11.16
C GLU A 186 6.16 4.53 -10.62
N LEU A 187 6.44 5.73 -10.12
CA LEU A 187 7.75 6.04 -9.53
C LEU A 187 8.02 5.20 -8.28
N LEU A 188 7.01 4.94 -7.44
CA LEU A 188 7.18 4.10 -6.25
C LEU A 188 7.44 2.62 -6.60
N GLU A 189 6.84 2.13 -7.68
CA GLU A 189 7.16 0.81 -8.23
C GLU A 189 8.63 0.75 -8.69
N GLU A 190 9.14 1.79 -9.36
CA GLU A 190 10.55 1.89 -9.75
C GLU A 190 11.49 1.93 -8.54
N GLU A 191 11.09 2.57 -7.43
CA GLU A 191 11.83 2.57 -6.16
C GLU A 191 11.69 1.25 -5.36
N GLY A 192 10.97 0.28 -5.91
CA GLY A 192 10.84 -1.06 -5.36
C GLY A 192 9.78 -1.19 -4.28
N ALA A 193 8.70 -0.41 -4.31
CA ALA A 193 7.49 -0.75 -3.55
C ALA A 193 6.93 -2.10 -4.02
N ASP A 194 6.43 -2.91 -3.09
CA ASP A 194 5.80 -4.21 -3.42
C ASP A 194 4.28 -4.09 -3.53
N ILE A 195 3.69 -3.11 -2.83
CA ILE A 195 2.25 -2.84 -2.82
C ILE A 195 2.05 -1.32 -2.85
N ILE A 196 1.11 -0.85 -3.66
CA ILE A 196 0.61 0.52 -3.56
C ILE A 196 -0.69 0.52 -2.78
N GLN A 197 -0.76 1.29 -1.70
CA GLN A 197 -2.00 1.49 -0.97
C GLN A 197 -2.64 2.82 -1.37
N THR A 198 -3.93 2.81 -1.69
CA THR A 198 -4.66 4.05 -1.95
C THR A 198 -5.16 4.69 -0.66
N GLU A 199 -5.38 6.00 -0.71
CA GLU A 199 -6.03 6.76 0.36
C GLU A 199 -7.26 7.46 -0.21
N GLY A 200 -8.33 7.56 0.59
CA GLY A 200 -9.60 8.17 0.19
C GLY A 200 -9.96 9.43 0.98
N GLY A 201 -9.08 9.86 1.88
CA GLY A 201 -9.30 10.94 2.84
C GLY A 201 -10.36 10.63 3.90
N LYS A 202 -10.03 10.82 5.18
CA LYS A 202 -11.03 10.78 6.27
C LYS A 202 -12.18 11.77 6.06
N CYS A 203 -11.95 12.86 5.32
CA CYS A 203 -12.89 13.95 5.07
C CYS A 203 -13.92 13.69 3.98
N SER A 204 -14.01 12.46 3.44
CA SER A 204 -15.22 12.06 2.72
C SER A 204 -16.38 12.03 3.73
N SER A 205 -17.04 13.17 3.87
CA SER A 205 -18.22 13.37 4.71
C SER A 205 -19.44 13.02 3.85
N PRO A 206 -19.94 11.77 3.89
CA PRO A 206 -21.04 11.39 3.04
C PRO A 206 -22.25 12.27 3.33
N THR A 207 -22.87 12.80 2.29
CA THR A 207 -24.07 13.62 2.36
C THR A 207 -25.33 12.77 2.59
N LYS A 208 -25.24 11.45 2.38
CA LYS A 208 -26.35 10.50 2.51
C LYS A 208 -26.07 9.44 3.58
N PRO A 209 -27.10 8.96 4.30
CA PRO A 209 -26.94 7.84 5.24
C PRO A 209 -26.95 6.48 4.52
N GLY A 210 -26.65 5.42 5.28
CA GLY A 210 -26.78 4.04 4.83
C GLY A 210 -25.85 3.66 3.67
N VAL A 211 -26.30 2.74 2.81
CA VAL A 211 -25.51 2.19 1.68
C VAL A 211 -25.01 3.28 0.74
N LEU A 212 -25.83 4.29 0.45
CA LEU A 212 -25.44 5.39 -0.43
C LEU A 212 -24.28 6.19 0.17
N GLY A 213 -24.32 6.45 1.48
CA GLY A 213 -23.23 7.10 2.19
C GLY A 213 -21.94 6.27 2.23
N LEU A 214 -22.06 4.94 2.35
CA LEU A 214 -20.90 4.04 2.30
C LEU A 214 -20.20 4.12 0.93
N ILE A 215 -20.97 4.14 -0.16
CA ILE A 215 -20.44 4.25 -1.52
C ILE A 215 -19.83 5.63 -1.75
N GLU A 216 -20.54 6.70 -1.38
CA GLU A 216 -20.05 8.08 -1.47
C GLU A 216 -18.70 8.23 -0.75
N LYS A 217 -18.60 7.68 0.46
CA LYS A 217 -17.37 7.69 1.26
C LYS A 217 -16.21 6.96 0.57
N ALA A 218 -16.48 5.83 -0.07
CA ALA A 218 -15.45 5.04 -0.75
C ALA A 218 -15.07 5.59 -2.14
N THR A 219 -15.84 6.53 -2.69
CA THR A 219 -15.68 6.99 -4.09
C THR A 219 -14.25 7.43 -4.44
N PRO A 220 -13.56 8.26 -3.62
CA PRO A 220 -12.21 8.71 -3.98
C PRO A 220 -11.22 7.54 -4.07
N THR A 221 -11.26 6.63 -3.09
CA THR A 221 -10.34 5.49 -3.06
C THR A 221 -10.64 4.45 -4.15
N LEU A 222 -11.92 4.28 -4.52
CA LEU A 222 -12.31 3.40 -5.63
C LEU A 222 -11.80 3.95 -6.97
N ALA A 223 -11.90 5.27 -7.18
CA ALA A 223 -11.38 5.93 -8.37
C ALA A 223 -9.84 5.84 -8.45
N ALA A 224 -9.16 6.04 -7.32
CA ALA A 224 -7.72 5.85 -7.20
C ALA A 224 -7.31 4.40 -7.50
N ALA A 225 -7.98 3.42 -6.88
CA ALA A 225 -7.69 2.00 -7.10
C ALA A 225 -7.87 1.61 -8.57
N TYR A 226 -8.93 2.07 -9.22
CA TYR A 226 -9.15 1.84 -10.65
C TYR A 226 -8.04 2.41 -11.53
N SER A 227 -7.61 3.64 -11.22
CA SER A 227 -6.62 4.37 -12.02
C SER A 227 -5.21 3.82 -11.82
N ILE A 228 -4.80 3.64 -10.57
CA ILE A 228 -3.45 3.17 -10.18
C ILE A 228 -3.25 1.72 -10.62
N SER A 229 -4.23 0.83 -10.45
CA SER A 229 -4.09 -0.60 -10.85
C SER A 229 -3.84 -0.82 -12.34
N ARG A 230 -4.04 0.21 -13.17
CA ARG A 230 -3.75 0.20 -14.61
C ARG A 230 -2.44 0.90 -14.97
N ALA A 231 -1.86 1.65 -14.04
CA ALA A 231 -0.59 2.35 -14.19
C ALA A 231 0.59 1.46 -13.76
N VAL A 232 0.41 0.64 -12.72
CA VAL A 232 1.47 -0.20 -12.14
C VAL A 232 1.26 -1.68 -12.36
N SER A 233 2.32 -2.48 -12.27
CA SER A 233 2.26 -3.95 -12.36
C SER A 233 2.20 -4.66 -11.01
N ILE A 234 2.57 -3.95 -9.94
CA ILE A 234 2.47 -4.43 -8.55
C ILE A 234 1.03 -4.36 -8.00
N PRO A 235 0.69 -5.19 -6.99
CA PRO A 235 -0.62 -5.15 -6.34
C PRO A 235 -1.01 -3.78 -5.80
N VAL A 236 -2.26 -3.38 -6.05
CA VAL A 236 -2.87 -2.19 -5.45
C VAL A 236 -3.84 -2.60 -4.35
N MET A 237 -3.68 -2.04 -3.15
CA MET A 237 -4.59 -2.22 -2.02
C MET A 237 -5.48 -0.99 -1.88
N CYS A 238 -6.79 -1.17 -2.00
CA CYS A 238 -7.73 -0.08 -1.82
C CYS A 238 -7.99 0.15 -0.34
N SER A 239 -7.80 1.37 0.17
CA SER A 239 -8.03 1.67 1.60
C SER A 239 -8.78 2.98 1.83
N SER A 240 -9.29 3.16 3.05
CA SER A 240 -10.13 4.31 3.48
C SER A 240 -11.61 4.21 3.09
N GLY A 241 -12.50 4.35 4.06
CA GLY A 241 -13.95 4.37 3.84
C GLY A 241 -14.59 3.05 3.38
N LEU A 242 -13.85 1.94 3.38
CA LEU A 242 -14.35 0.65 2.94
C LEU A 242 -15.24 -0.05 3.98
N SER A 243 -16.17 -0.86 3.46
CA SER A 243 -17.19 -1.62 4.19
C SER A 243 -17.48 -2.93 3.45
N SER A 244 -18.34 -3.78 4.00
CA SER A 244 -18.81 -5.00 3.30
C SER A 244 -19.50 -4.71 1.97
N VAL A 245 -20.10 -3.52 1.81
CA VAL A 245 -20.72 -3.08 0.54
C VAL A 245 -19.67 -2.73 -0.51
N THR A 246 -18.62 -2.00 -0.10
CA THR A 246 -17.67 -1.37 -1.03
C THR A 246 -16.40 -2.17 -1.24
N ALA A 247 -16.09 -3.14 -0.37
CA ALA A 247 -14.94 -4.02 -0.54
C ALA A 247 -14.99 -4.86 -1.85
N PRO A 248 -16.13 -5.47 -2.23
CA PRO A 248 -16.23 -6.14 -3.53
C PRO A 248 -16.08 -5.18 -4.72
N MET A 249 -16.55 -3.94 -4.56
CA MET A 249 -16.39 -2.90 -5.59
C MET A 249 -14.93 -2.52 -5.78
N ALA A 250 -14.15 -2.44 -4.69
CA ALA A 250 -12.72 -2.18 -4.74
C ALA A 250 -11.96 -3.28 -5.48
N VAL A 251 -12.26 -4.54 -5.20
CA VAL A 251 -11.68 -5.69 -5.92
C VAL A 251 -12.04 -5.61 -7.41
N THR A 252 -13.32 -5.34 -7.73
CA THR A 252 -13.79 -5.18 -9.11
C THR A 252 -13.12 -3.99 -9.83
N ALA A 253 -12.79 -2.91 -9.11
CA ALA A 253 -12.09 -1.76 -9.67
C ALA A 253 -10.65 -2.08 -10.10
N GLY A 254 -10.06 -3.14 -9.56
CA GLY A 254 -8.69 -3.59 -9.85
C GLY A 254 -7.80 -3.73 -8.61
N ALA A 255 -8.35 -3.59 -7.41
CA ALA A 255 -7.58 -3.80 -6.19
C ALA A 255 -7.30 -5.29 -5.96
N ALA A 256 -6.06 -5.60 -5.58
CA ALA A 256 -5.61 -6.91 -5.12
C ALA A 256 -6.06 -7.24 -3.68
N GLY A 257 -6.62 -6.24 -3.00
CA GLY A 257 -7.15 -6.37 -1.66
C GLY A 257 -7.64 -5.04 -1.10
N VAL A 258 -8.11 -5.10 0.14
CA VAL A 258 -8.67 -3.94 0.85
C VAL A 258 -8.05 -3.75 2.23
N GLY A 259 -7.85 -2.49 2.61
CA GLY A 259 -7.48 -2.08 3.95
C GLY A 259 -8.65 -1.44 4.68
N VAL A 260 -8.99 -1.95 5.86
CA VAL A 260 -10.14 -1.49 6.67
C VAL A 260 -9.71 -1.20 8.10
N GLY A 261 -9.90 0.04 8.54
CA GLY A 261 -9.67 0.46 9.93
C GLY A 261 -10.91 1.03 10.59
N SER A 262 -11.40 2.19 10.11
CA SER A 262 -12.44 2.96 10.81
C SER A 262 -13.79 2.24 11.01
N ALA A 263 -14.14 1.26 10.18
CA ALA A 263 -15.35 0.44 10.36
C ALA A 263 -15.23 -0.51 11.58
N ILE A 264 -13.99 -0.88 11.94
CA ILE A 264 -13.69 -1.79 13.04
C ILE A 264 -13.40 -0.99 14.32
N ASN A 265 -12.51 0.01 14.24
CA ASN A 265 -11.98 0.72 15.42
C ASN A 265 -13.01 1.61 16.13
N LYS A 266 -14.16 1.89 15.51
CA LYS A 266 -15.25 2.67 16.11
C LYS A 266 -16.26 1.83 16.88
N LEU A 267 -16.12 0.51 16.85
CA LEU A 267 -16.97 -0.41 17.60
C LEU A 267 -16.43 -0.55 19.02
N ASN A 268 -17.35 -0.67 19.99
CA ASN A 268 -17.00 -0.70 21.41
C ASN A 268 -16.81 -2.11 21.98
N ASP A 269 -16.95 -3.14 21.16
CA ASP A 269 -16.97 -4.53 21.60
C ASP A 269 -16.25 -5.44 20.60
N VAL A 270 -15.44 -6.38 21.11
CA VAL A 270 -14.62 -7.28 20.29
C VAL A 270 -15.48 -8.25 19.48
N VAL A 271 -16.65 -8.67 19.99
CA VAL A 271 -17.56 -9.55 19.23
C VAL A 271 -18.13 -8.80 18.04
N ALA A 272 -18.53 -7.53 18.23
CA ALA A 272 -18.96 -6.67 17.13
C ALA A 272 -17.84 -6.45 16.10
N MET A 273 -16.59 -6.23 16.55
CA MET A 273 -15.43 -6.12 15.66
C MET A 273 -15.20 -7.40 14.85
N ILE A 274 -15.25 -8.57 15.49
CA ILE A 274 -15.12 -9.88 14.81
C ILE A 274 -16.22 -10.05 13.76
N ALA A 275 -17.47 -9.70 14.12
CA ALA A 275 -18.60 -9.81 13.22
C ALA A 275 -18.45 -8.90 11.98
N GLU A 276 -17.96 -7.67 12.17
CA GLU A 276 -17.73 -6.74 11.06
C GLU A 276 -16.59 -7.18 10.15
N VAL A 277 -15.45 -7.61 10.71
CA VAL A 277 -14.35 -8.20 9.90
C VAL A 277 -14.87 -9.40 9.11
N ARG A 278 -15.66 -10.28 9.74
CA ARG A 278 -16.24 -11.46 9.08
C ARG A 278 -17.22 -11.08 7.98
N SER A 279 -18.04 -10.07 8.19
CA SER A 279 -18.98 -9.54 7.18
C SER A 279 -18.23 -9.08 5.93
N ILE A 280 -17.13 -8.34 6.12
CA ILE A 280 -16.28 -7.88 5.02
C ILE A 280 -15.58 -9.06 4.32
N ALA A 281 -15.00 -9.97 5.09
CA ALA A 281 -14.34 -11.17 4.56
C ALA A 281 -15.30 -12.01 3.70
N GLN A 282 -16.53 -12.22 4.16
CA GLN A 282 -17.57 -12.94 3.43
C GLN A 282 -17.99 -12.20 2.15
N ALA A 283 -18.16 -10.87 2.21
CA ALA A 283 -18.48 -10.07 1.04
C ALA A 283 -17.40 -10.17 -0.05
N MET A 284 -16.14 -10.28 0.35
CA MET A 284 -15.00 -10.52 -0.55
C MET A 284 -14.86 -11.99 -1.00
N GLY A 285 -15.73 -12.89 -0.56
CA GLY A 285 -15.67 -14.32 -0.89
C GLY A 285 -14.55 -15.10 -0.18
N LEU A 286 -14.03 -14.58 0.94
CA LEU A 286 -13.03 -15.29 1.73
C LEU A 286 -13.69 -16.46 2.46
N SER A 287 -13.04 -17.63 2.42
CA SER A 287 -13.53 -18.80 3.15
C SER A 287 -13.44 -18.54 4.67
N PRO A 288 -14.49 -18.89 5.45
CA PRO A 288 -14.40 -18.79 6.90
C PRO A 288 -13.24 -19.63 7.41
N ARG A 289 -12.39 -19.06 8.27
CA ARG A 289 -11.51 -19.89 9.10
C ARG A 289 -12.40 -20.73 10.01
N ILE A 290 -12.45 -22.03 9.77
CA ILE A 290 -13.08 -22.97 10.69
C ILE A 290 -12.26 -22.93 11.97
N VAL A 291 -12.80 -22.28 13.00
CA VAL A 291 -12.24 -22.38 14.34
C VAL A 291 -12.44 -23.84 14.75
N SER A 292 -11.36 -24.62 14.79
CA SER A 292 -11.43 -25.95 15.38
C SER A 292 -11.86 -25.78 16.83
N GLU A 293 -13.08 -26.21 17.17
CA GLU A 293 -13.57 -26.29 18.55
C GLU A 293 -12.76 -27.33 19.34
N ASN A 294 -11.54 -27.01 19.75
CA ASN A 294 -10.81 -27.80 20.75
C ASN A 294 -11.25 -27.40 22.18
N LEU A 295 -12.55 -27.28 22.40
CA LEU A 295 -13.18 -27.00 23.71
C LEU A 295 -14.40 -27.89 23.93
N ARG A 296 -14.21 -29.22 23.84
CA ARG A 296 -15.11 -30.20 24.45
C ARG A 296 -14.34 -31.39 25.01
N THR A 297 -13.57 -31.15 26.07
CA THR A 297 -13.30 -32.21 27.06
C THR A 297 -13.01 -31.56 28.41
N VAL A 298 -14.06 -31.11 29.09
CA VAL A 298 -14.06 -31.13 30.55
C VAL A 298 -14.67 -32.47 30.92
N ARG A 299 -13.82 -33.43 31.29
CA ARG A 299 -14.26 -34.62 32.04
C ARG A 299 -14.24 -34.21 33.52
N HIS A 300 -15.42 -34.16 34.13
CA HIS A 300 -15.62 -34.50 35.53
C HIS A 300 -16.69 -35.58 35.58
#